data_AF-A0A9D2E8R8-F1
#
_entry.id   AF-A0A9D2E8R8-F1
#
_cell.length_a   1.000
_cell.length_b   1.000
_cell.length_c   1.000
_cell.angle_alpha   90.00
_cell.angle_beta   90.00
_cell.angle_gamma   90.00
#
_symmetry.space_group_name_H-M   'P 1'
#
loop_
_entity.id
_entity.type
_entity.pdbx_description
1 polymer ?
#
loop_
_entity_poly.entity_id
_entity_poly.type
_entity_poly.pdbx_seq_one_letter_code
_entity_poly.pdbx_strand_id
1 'polypeptide(L)'
;MNQRIKYSRSEKVYLPGQIYPDLRVAMRRVEQVPSTTFDAQGEKVITPNPKVYIYDTSGPYSDPNVDIDLKKGLPRLREPWILGRGDVERLPEISSEYGRMRRDDRSLDHLRFEHITLPLRAKAGRRCTQMHYAKQGIITPEMEYVAIRENMNCAELGIETHITPEFVRQELAAGRALLPANINHPEAEPMIIGRNFLVKINTNIGNSATTSG
;
A
#
# COMPACT_ATOMS: atom_id res chain seq x y z
N MET A 1 2.97 13.96 19.53
CA MET A 1 3.05 13.27 18.23
C MET A 1 2.52 14.23 17.17
N ASN A 2 3.40 14.78 16.34
CA ASN A 2 2.98 15.69 15.27
C ASN A 2 2.72 14.85 14.01
N GLN A 3 1.44 14.53 13.76
CA GLN A 3 0.98 13.99 12.48
C GLN A 3 1.51 14.88 11.35
N ARG A 4 2.31 14.32 10.44
CA ARG A 4 3.01 15.12 9.42
C ARG A 4 2.09 15.58 8.30
N ILE A 5 1.01 14.83 8.04
CA ILE A 5 0.01 15.14 7.02
C ILE A 5 -1.37 15.12 7.67
N LYS A 6 -2.09 16.24 7.61
CA LYS A 6 -3.47 16.35 8.09
C LYS A 6 -4.40 16.69 6.94
N TYR A 7 -5.46 15.92 6.82
CA TYR A 7 -6.57 16.19 5.92
C TYR A 7 -7.78 16.65 6.74
N SER A 8 -8.35 17.80 6.42
CA SER A 8 -9.52 18.32 7.13
C SER A 8 -10.69 17.33 7.07
N ARG A 9 -11.36 17.13 8.21
CA ARG A 9 -12.53 16.24 8.38
C ARG A 9 -12.33 14.83 7.82
N SER A 10 -11.09 14.36 7.89
CA SER A 10 -10.71 13.05 7.41
C SER A 10 -9.86 12.34 8.45
N GLU A 11 -9.98 11.02 8.51
CA GLU A 11 -9.11 10.18 9.33
C GLU A 11 -8.59 8.99 8.55
N LYS A 12 -7.39 8.52 8.92
CA LYS A 12 -6.83 7.27 8.42
C LYS A 12 -7.62 6.11 9.00
N VAL A 13 -8.03 5.17 8.14
CA VAL A 13 -8.74 3.96 8.55
C VAL A 13 -8.15 2.76 7.82
N TYR A 14 -8.37 1.56 8.36
CA TYR A 14 -7.89 0.31 7.77
C TYR A 14 -9.04 -0.67 7.63
N LEU A 15 -9.23 -1.20 6.43
CA LEU A 15 -10.18 -2.28 6.17
C LEU A 15 -9.46 -3.63 6.31
N PRO A 16 -10.08 -4.63 6.98
CA PRO A 16 -9.50 -5.95 7.12
C PRO A 16 -9.58 -6.75 5.82
N GLY A 17 -8.70 -7.74 5.67
CA GLY A 17 -8.84 -8.77 4.64
C GLY A 17 -9.94 -9.79 4.97
N GLN A 18 -10.41 -10.50 3.95
CA GLN A 18 -11.35 -11.62 4.08
C GLN A 18 -10.64 -12.98 3.96
N ILE A 19 -9.77 -13.13 2.96
CA ILE A 19 -8.92 -14.32 2.73
C ILE A 19 -7.74 -14.29 3.70
N TYR A 20 -7.14 -13.11 3.90
CA TYR A 20 -6.03 -12.85 4.80
C TYR A 20 -6.46 -11.84 5.89
N PRO A 21 -7.00 -12.31 7.03
CA PRO A 21 -7.60 -11.44 8.06
C PRO A 21 -6.65 -10.40 8.67
N ASP A 22 -5.35 -10.68 8.64
CA ASP A 22 -4.31 -9.78 9.17
C ASP A 22 -4.02 -8.58 8.25
N LEU A 23 -4.57 -8.56 7.02
CA LEU A 23 -4.42 -7.42 6.13
C LEU A 23 -5.08 -6.18 6.72
N ARG A 24 -4.36 -5.06 6.61
CA ARG A 24 -4.85 -3.73 6.98
C ARG A 24 -4.73 -2.81 5.78
N VAL A 25 -5.81 -2.70 5.01
CA VAL A 25 -5.84 -1.93 3.76
C VAL A 25 -6.15 -0.47 4.08
N ALA A 26 -5.16 0.39 3.89
CA ALA A 26 -5.23 1.80 4.27
C ALA A 26 -6.17 2.59 3.35
N MET A 27 -7.05 3.38 3.97
CA MET A 27 -7.97 4.31 3.32
C MET A 27 -8.06 5.59 4.13
N ARG A 28 -8.70 6.60 3.54
CA ARG A 28 -9.10 7.80 4.26
C ARG A 28 -10.62 7.88 4.34
N ARG A 29 -11.16 7.98 5.55
CA ARG A 29 -12.60 8.19 5.77
C ARG A 29 -12.88 9.68 5.91
N VAL A 30 -13.80 10.20 5.11
CA VAL A 30 -14.25 11.59 5.16
C VAL A 30 -15.58 11.69 5.89
N GLU A 31 -15.64 12.60 6.86
CA GLU A 31 -16.86 12.95 7.57
C GLU A 31 -17.66 13.96 6.76
N GLN A 32 -18.94 13.66 6.53
CA GLN A 32 -19.86 14.56 5.85
C GLN A 32 -20.69 15.35 6.87
N VAL A 33 -20.97 16.62 6.56
CA VAL A 33 -21.97 17.39 7.31
C VAL A 33 -23.32 16.71 7.16
N PRO A 34 -24.08 16.49 8.24
CA PRO A 34 -25.44 15.97 8.15
C PRO A 34 -26.34 16.86 7.29
N SER A 35 -27.25 16.24 6.54
CA SER A 35 -28.24 16.93 5.73
C SER A 35 -29.31 17.54 6.64
N THR A 36 -29.69 18.79 6.37
CA THR A 36 -30.77 19.47 7.10
C THR A 36 -31.96 19.63 6.17
N THR A 37 -33.12 19.13 6.60
CA THR A 37 -34.40 19.28 5.92
C THR A 37 -35.46 19.74 6.91
N PHE A 38 -36.63 20.14 6.43
CA PHE A 38 -37.79 20.44 7.27
C PHE A 38 -38.91 19.44 6.97
N ASP A 39 -39.58 18.94 8.00
CA ASP A 39 -40.74 18.07 7.81
C ASP A 39 -42.00 18.86 7.42
N ALA A 40 -43.12 18.14 7.26
CA ALA A 40 -44.40 18.74 6.88
C ALA A 40 -44.97 19.71 7.94
N GLN A 41 -44.45 19.66 9.17
CA GLN A 41 -44.83 20.53 10.28
C GLN A 41 -43.88 21.73 10.42
N GLY A 42 -42.84 21.82 9.58
CA GLY A 42 -41.83 22.88 9.63
C GLY A 42 -40.74 22.62 10.68
N GLU A 43 -40.67 21.43 11.26
CA GLU A 43 -39.63 21.07 12.23
C GLU A 43 -38.34 20.64 11.54
N LYS A 44 -37.20 21.01 12.14
CA LYS A 44 -35.89 20.76 11.57
C LYS A 44 -35.50 19.28 11.74
N VAL A 45 -35.34 18.58 10.62
CA VAL A 45 -34.87 17.18 10.55
C VAL A 45 -33.41 17.14 10.11
N ILE A 46 -32.55 16.58 10.97
CA ILE A 46 -31.12 16.38 10.71
C ILE A 46 -30.88 14.90 10.37
N THR A 47 -30.43 14.63 9.15
CA THR A 47 -30.17 13.27 8.66
C THR A 47 -28.66 13.05 8.50
N PRO A 48 -28.06 12.07 9.22
CA PRO A 48 -26.67 11.70 9.03
C PRO A 48 -26.41 11.23 7.59
N ASN A 49 -25.31 11.68 7.00
CA ASN A 49 -24.89 11.21 5.69
C ASN A 49 -23.91 10.03 5.81
N PRO A 50 -23.85 9.13 4.82
CA PRO A 50 -22.94 8.00 4.85
C PRO A 50 -21.48 8.44 4.87
N LYS A 51 -20.64 7.61 5.49
CA LYS A 51 -19.19 7.78 5.46
C LYS A 51 -18.69 7.53 4.04
N VAL A 52 -17.78 8.38 3.56
CA VAL A 52 -17.13 8.18 2.25
C VAL A 52 -15.69 7.81 2.47
N TYR A 53 -15.27 6.71 1.85
CA TYR A 53 -13.88 6.28 1.86
C TYR A 53 -13.23 6.72 0.55
N ILE A 54 -12.00 7.20 0.68
CA ILE A 54 -11.18 7.69 -0.43
C ILE A 54 -9.88 6.91 -0.45
N TYR A 55 -9.44 6.58 -1.67
CA TYR A 55 -8.14 5.99 -1.93
C TYR A 55 -7.05 6.90 -1.36
N ASP A 56 -6.22 6.35 -0.48
CA ASP A 56 -5.21 7.13 0.25
C ASP A 56 -3.82 6.54 0.05
N THR A 57 -2.91 7.34 -0.52
CA THR A 57 -1.51 6.99 -0.78
C THR A 57 -0.54 7.70 0.15
N SER A 58 -1.02 8.38 1.19
CA SER A 58 -0.18 9.11 2.15
C SER A 58 0.62 8.18 3.09
N GLY A 59 0.32 6.89 3.09
CA GLY A 59 0.98 5.89 3.94
C GLY A 59 0.84 6.21 5.44
N PRO A 60 1.75 5.72 6.29
CA PRO A 60 1.70 5.94 7.74
C PRO A 60 1.83 7.41 8.17
N TYR A 61 2.27 8.31 7.29
CA TYR A 61 2.48 9.73 7.60
C TYR A 61 1.19 10.50 7.95
N SER A 62 0.03 10.00 7.52
CA SER A 62 -1.28 10.54 7.88
C SER A 62 -1.94 9.81 9.04
N ASP A 63 -1.32 8.77 9.61
CA ASP A 63 -1.88 8.03 10.74
C ASP A 63 -1.40 8.66 12.05
N PRO A 64 -2.29 9.23 12.88
CA PRO A 64 -1.91 9.84 14.15
C PRO A 64 -1.40 8.81 15.17
N ASN A 65 -1.64 7.51 14.96
CA ASN A 65 -1.24 6.44 15.86
C ASN A 65 0.13 5.84 15.51
N VAL A 66 0.75 6.27 14.40
CA VAL A 66 2.07 5.80 14.00
C VAL A 66 3.11 6.86 14.32
N ASP A 67 4.10 6.48 15.13
CA ASP A 67 5.27 7.32 15.35
C ASP A 67 6.27 7.16 14.19
N ILE A 68 6.61 8.28 13.53
CA ILE A 68 7.42 8.29 12.32
C ILE A 68 8.85 8.70 12.66
N ASP A 69 9.73 7.71 12.65
CA ASP A 69 11.17 7.89 12.77
C ASP A 69 11.86 7.55 11.43
N LEU A 70 12.43 8.57 10.79
CA LEU A 70 13.11 8.41 9.50
C LEU A 70 14.34 7.52 9.59
N LYS A 71 15.00 7.45 10.76
CA LYS A 71 16.20 6.61 10.94
C LYS A 71 15.86 5.13 11.02
N LYS A 72 14.68 4.81 11.59
CA LYS A 72 14.17 3.44 11.69
C LYS A 72 13.48 2.97 10.40
N GLY A 73 12.96 3.91 9.62
CA GLY A 73 12.19 3.62 8.42
C GLY A 73 10.73 3.29 8.72
N LEU A 74 9.97 2.95 7.67
CA LEU A 74 8.56 2.60 7.79
C LEU A 74 8.37 1.13 8.24
N PRO A 75 7.23 0.78 8.84
CA PRO A 75 6.89 -0.60 9.17
C PRO A 75 6.93 -1.52 7.94
N ARG A 76 7.59 -2.67 8.08
CA ARG A 76 7.80 -3.67 7.02
C ARG A 76 6.59 -4.58 6.82
N LEU A 77 5.44 -3.99 6.50
CA LEU A 77 4.12 -4.65 6.51
C LEU A 77 4.04 -5.94 5.69
N ARG A 78 4.74 -6.01 4.54
CA ARG A 78 4.70 -7.17 3.63
C ARG A 78 5.72 -8.25 3.96
N GLU A 79 6.66 -8.01 4.88
CA GLU A 79 7.74 -8.96 5.16
C GLU A 79 7.20 -10.34 5.58
N PRO A 80 6.18 -10.46 6.46
CA PRO A 80 5.59 -11.76 6.79
C PRO A 80 4.99 -12.48 5.57
N TRP A 81 4.38 -11.75 4.63
CA TRP A 81 3.75 -12.32 3.44
C TRP A 81 4.79 -12.81 2.42
N ILE A 82 5.89 -12.08 2.30
CA ILE A 82 7.00 -12.41 1.42
C ILE A 82 7.72 -13.66 1.94
N LEU A 83 8.04 -13.70 3.24
CA LEU A 83 8.72 -14.84 3.86
C LEU A 83 7.82 -16.08 3.97
N GLY A 84 6.54 -15.88 4.33
CA GLY A 84 5.57 -16.96 4.54
C GLY A 84 5.28 -17.79 3.29
N ARG A 85 5.52 -17.25 2.08
CA ARG A 85 5.42 -18.02 0.82
C ARG A 85 6.51 -19.07 0.65
N GLY A 86 7.66 -18.88 1.29
CA GLY A 86 8.77 -19.84 1.23
C GLY A 86 9.55 -19.88 -0.09
N ASP A 87 9.28 -18.97 -1.03
CA ASP A 87 9.94 -18.92 -2.35
C ASP A 87 11.22 -18.06 -2.38
N VAL A 88 11.54 -17.37 -1.29
CA VAL A 88 12.70 -16.47 -1.18
C VAL A 88 13.69 -16.94 -0.13
N GLU A 89 14.94 -16.53 -0.28
CA GLU A 89 16.04 -16.70 0.66
C GLU A 89 16.75 -15.37 0.90
N ARG A 90 17.29 -15.19 2.10
CA ARG A 90 18.08 -14.00 2.46
C ARG A 90 19.53 -14.24 2.06
N LEU A 91 20.11 -13.30 1.34
CA LEU A 91 21.53 -13.35 0.97
C LEU A 91 22.39 -13.05 2.21
N PRO A 92 23.60 -13.64 2.30
CA PRO A 92 24.51 -13.38 3.42
C PRO A 92 25.09 -11.96 3.40
N GLU A 93 25.05 -11.29 2.24
CA GLU A 93 25.63 -9.97 2.04
C GLU A 93 24.90 -9.17 0.94
N ILE A 94 25.25 -7.89 0.83
CA ILE A 94 24.80 -7.02 -0.26
C ILE A 94 25.52 -7.44 -1.56
N SER A 95 24.73 -7.89 -2.54
CA SER A 95 25.26 -8.44 -3.79
C SER A 95 25.41 -7.43 -4.92
N SER A 96 24.76 -6.26 -4.85
CA SER A 96 24.86 -5.23 -5.90
C SER A 96 26.15 -4.41 -5.77
N GLU A 97 26.76 -4.06 -6.91
CA GLU A 97 27.95 -3.21 -6.97
C GLU A 97 27.69 -1.85 -6.30
N TYR A 98 26.61 -1.16 -6.71
CA TYR A 98 26.21 0.11 -6.12
C TYR A 98 25.97 0.02 -4.60
N GLY A 99 25.34 -1.06 -4.13
CA GLY A 99 25.09 -1.27 -2.71
C GLY A 99 26.38 -1.46 -1.91
N ARG A 100 27.35 -2.21 -2.45
CA ARG A 100 28.69 -2.35 -1.85
C ARG A 100 29.43 -1.01 -1.82
N MET A 101 29.47 -0.28 -2.93
CA MET A 101 30.09 1.04 -2.99
C MET A 101 29.53 2.01 -1.93
N ARG A 102 28.20 2.07 -1.77
CA ARG A 102 27.56 2.95 -0.77
C ARG A 102 27.77 2.50 0.68
N ARG A 103 27.84 1.19 0.92
CA ARG A 103 28.18 0.63 2.24
C ARG A 103 29.63 0.92 2.62
N ASP A 104 30.53 0.91 1.65
CA ASP A 104 31.96 1.09 1.91
C ASP A 104 32.37 2.58 1.95
N ASP A 105 31.50 3.49 1.47
CA ASP A 105 31.64 4.95 1.56
C ASP A 105 31.28 5.50 2.96
N ARG A 106 32.31 5.75 3.77
CA ARG A 106 32.16 6.27 5.15
C ARG A 106 31.63 7.70 5.23
N SER A 107 31.70 8.49 4.15
CA SER A 107 31.14 9.85 4.16
C SER A 107 29.63 9.85 4.39
N LEU A 108 28.96 8.75 4.06
CA LEU A 108 27.53 8.55 4.20
C LEU A 108 27.12 7.99 5.56
N ASP A 109 28.05 7.70 6.48
CA ASP A 109 27.76 7.07 7.77
C ASP A 109 26.64 7.81 8.53
N HIS A 110 26.62 9.14 8.48
CA HIS A 110 25.62 10.01 9.13
C HIS A 110 24.24 10.00 8.46
N LEU A 111 24.13 9.54 7.21
CA LEU A 111 22.88 9.43 6.45
C LEU A 111 22.29 8.01 6.47
N ARG A 112 23.01 7.03 7.05
CA ARG A 112 22.56 5.64 7.05
C ARG A 112 21.39 5.44 7.99
N PHE A 113 20.42 4.65 7.52
CA PHE A 113 19.38 4.09 8.37
C PHE A 113 20.01 3.22 9.47
N GLU A 114 19.37 3.15 10.64
CA GLU A 114 19.85 2.35 11.78
C GLU A 114 19.84 0.84 11.49
N HIS A 115 19.09 0.42 10.47
CA HIS A 115 18.92 -0.99 10.11
C HIS A 115 19.31 -1.26 8.65
N ILE A 116 20.48 -1.86 8.45
CA ILE A 116 20.86 -2.43 7.15
C ILE A 116 20.25 -3.83 7.06
N THR A 117 19.19 -3.96 6.27
CA THR A 117 18.57 -5.28 6.02
C THR A 117 19.23 -5.95 4.83
N LEU A 118 19.63 -7.21 5.00
CA LEU A 118 20.20 -8.01 3.91
C LEU A 118 19.14 -8.35 2.85
N PRO A 119 19.49 -8.30 1.56
CA PRO A 119 18.53 -8.47 0.49
C PRO A 119 18.00 -9.90 0.40
N LEU A 120 16.73 -10.01 -0.01
CA LEU A 120 16.06 -11.24 -0.40
C LEU A 120 16.24 -11.49 -1.90
N ARG A 121 16.32 -12.77 -2.26
CA ARG A 121 16.31 -13.29 -3.64
C ARG A 121 15.34 -14.46 -3.72
N ALA A 122 14.79 -14.73 -4.90
CA ALA A 122 14.13 -16.02 -5.14
C ALA A 122 15.11 -17.18 -4.94
N LYS A 123 14.65 -18.27 -4.34
CA LYS A 123 15.39 -19.53 -4.24
C LYS A 123 15.70 -20.08 -5.64
N ALA A 124 16.76 -20.88 -5.75
CA ALA A 124 17.10 -21.56 -7.01
C ALA A 124 15.90 -22.34 -7.55
N GLY A 125 15.59 -22.14 -8.85
CA GLY A 125 14.44 -22.79 -9.52
C GLY A 125 13.06 -22.24 -9.15
N ARG A 126 12.97 -21.25 -8.26
CA ARG A 126 11.70 -20.60 -7.86
C ARG A 126 11.54 -19.24 -8.55
N ARG A 127 10.29 -18.78 -8.63
CA ARG A 127 9.92 -17.45 -9.11
C ARG A 127 9.05 -16.80 -8.04
N CYS A 128 9.21 -15.50 -7.83
CA CYS A 128 8.53 -14.77 -6.76
C CYS A 128 7.68 -13.59 -7.27
N THR A 129 7.35 -13.55 -8.56
CA THR A 129 6.60 -12.44 -9.16
C THR A 129 5.09 -12.64 -9.02
N GLN A 130 4.33 -11.55 -8.94
CA GLN A 130 2.87 -11.60 -8.86
C GLN A 130 2.25 -12.27 -10.10
N MET A 131 2.80 -12.04 -11.29
CA MET A 131 2.36 -12.72 -12.52
C MET A 131 2.60 -14.24 -12.45
N HIS A 132 3.68 -14.70 -11.82
CA HIS A 132 3.94 -16.13 -11.66
C HIS A 132 2.86 -16.80 -10.79
N TYR A 133 2.60 -16.25 -9.61
CA TYR A 133 1.55 -16.75 -8.72
C TYR A 133 0.17 -16.68 -9.39
N ALA A 134 -0.12 -15.59 -10.08
CA ALA A 134 -1.37 -15.43 -10.80
C ALA A 134 -1.59 -16.53 -11.85
N LYS A 135 -0.58 -16.85 -12.67
CA LYS A 135 -0.65 -17.93 -13.67
C LYS A 135 -0.79 -19.32 -13.07
N GLN A 136 -0.42 -19.51 -11.80
CA GLN A 136 -0.63 -20.75 -11.05
C GLN A 136 -2.01 -20.84 -10.38
N GLY A 137 -2.87 -19.82 -10.53
CA GLY A 137 -4.17 -19.79 -9.85
C GLY A 137 -4.09 -19.35 -8.38
N ILE A 138 -2.95 -18.83 -7.93
CA ILE A 138 -2.74 -18.43 -6.54
C ILE A 138 -3.14 -16.96 -6.37
N ILE A 139 -4.06 -16.69 -5.44
CA ILE A 139 -4.37 -15.34 -4.95
C ILE A 139 -3.39 -15.04 -3.82
N THR A 140 -2.61 -13.97 -3.95
CA THR A 140 -1.64 -13.55 -2.92
C THR A 140 -2.24 -12.52 -1.98
N PRO A 141 -1.63 -12.28 -0.79
CA PRO A 141 -2.03 -11.17 0.08
C PRO A 141 -2.02 -9.82 -0.62
N GLU A 142 -1.07 -9.60 -1.55
CA GLU A 142 -1.07 -8.36 -2.34
C GLU A 142 -2.27 -8.25 -3.30
N MET A 143 -2.73 -9.37 -3.89
CA MET A 143 -3.89 -9.36 -4.78
C MET A 143 -5.18 -9.05 -4.03
N GLU A 144 -5.37 -9.61 -2.83
CA GLU A 144 -6.49 -9.23 -1.98
C GLU A 144 -6.39 -7.77 -1.52
N TYR A 145 -5.19 -7.34 -1.09
CA TYR A 145 -4.96 -5.97 -0.64
C TYR A 145 -5.43 -4.97 -1.69
N VAL A 146 -5.02 -5.14 -2.95
CA VAL A 146 -5.41 -4.22 -4.03
C VAL A 146 -6.89 -4.35 -4.40
N ALA A 147 -7.50 -5.53 -4.30
CA ALA A 147 -8.94 -5.68 -4.56
C ALA A 147 -9.77 -4.86 -3.56
N ILE A 148 -9.45 -4.96 -2.27
CA ILE A 148 -10.08 -4.12 -1.23
C ILE A 148 -9.75 -2.64 -1.49
N ARG A 149 -8.51 -2.33 -1.87
CA ARG A 149 -8.06 -0.95 -2.10
C ARG A 149 -8.83 -0.25 -3.22
N GLU A 150 -9.12 -0.96 -4.31
CA GLU A 150 -9.87 -0.43 -5.45
C GLU A 150 -11.37 -0.29 -5.17
N ASN A 151 -11.93 -1.11 -4.27
CA ASN A 151 -13.35 -1.07 -3.94
C ASN A 151 -13.71 -0.08 -2.82
N MET A 152 -12.76 0.30 -1.95
CA MET A 152 -13.04 1.19 -0.81
C MET A 152 -14.25 0.69 -0.01
N ASN A 153 -15.26 1.53 0.21
CA ASN A 153 -16.52 1.15 0.87
C ASN A 153 -17.71 1.03 -0.11
N CYS A 154 -17.46 0.76 -1.40
CA CYS A 154 -18.52 0.61 -2.41
C CYS A 154 -19.61 -0.37 -1.98
N ALA A 155 -19.24 -1.53 -1.41
CA ALA A 155 -20.21 -2.53 -0.95
C ALA A 155 -21.14 -1.99 0.16
N GLU A 156 -20.61 -1.25 1.13
CA GLU A 156 -21.41 -0.61 2.20
C GLU A 156 -22.39 0.44 1.65
N LEU A 157 -22.04 1.05 0.52
CA LEU A 157 -22.85 2.03 -0.19
C LEU A 157 -23.81 1.38 -1.21
N GLY A 158 -23.85 0.05 -1.31
CA GLY A 158 -24.66 -0.67 -2.29
C GLY A 158 -24.17 -0.53 -3.74
N ILE A 159 -22.92 -0.13 -3.93
CA ILE A 159 -22.28 0.01 -5.26
C ILE A 159 -21.61 -1.32 -5.60
N GLU A 160 -22.13 -1.99 -6.62
CA GLU A 160 -21.55 -3.23 -7.14
C GLU A 160 -20.22 -2.96 -7.86
N THR A 161 -19.23 -3.80 -7.61
CA THR A 161 -17.91 -3.74 -8.23
C THR A 161 -17.53 -5.12 -8.74
N HIS A 162 -16.84 -5.16 -9.88
CA HIS A 162 -16.33 -6.42 -10.45
C HIS A 162 -14.94 -6.78 -9.92
N ILE A 163 -14.32 -5.91 -9.10
CA ILE A 163 -12.94 -6.07 -8.67
C ILE A 163 -12.89 -7.00 -7.45
N THR A 164 -12.73 -8.28 -7.71
CA THR A 164 -12.49 -9.31 -6.68
C THR A 164 -10.99 -9.68 -6.64
N PRO A 165 -10.50 -10.35 -5.57
CA PRO A 165 -9.14 -10.90 -5.56
C PRO A 165 -8.89 -11.85 -6.74
N GLU A 166 -9.91 -12.59 -7.17
CA GLU A 166 -9.85 -13.47 -8.34
C GLU A 166 -9.79 -12.67 -9.66
N PHE A 167 -10.58 -11.59 -9.81
CA PHE A 167 -10.47 -10.71 -10.97
C PHE A 167 -9.07 -10.09 -11.08
N VAL A 168 -8.51 -9.60 -9.96
CA VAL A 168 -7.13 -9.11 -9.90
C VAL A 168 -6.13 -10.17 -10.38
N ARG A 169 -6.26 -11.41 -9.88
CA ARG A 169 -5.42 -12.52 -10.30
C ARG A 169 -5.53 -12.77 -11.81
N GLN A 170 -6.74 -12.77 -12.37
CA GLN A 170 -6.96 -12.97 -13.80
C GLN A 170 -6.31 -11.87 -14.66
N GLU A 171 -6.44 -10.60 -14.26
CA GLU A 171 -5.82 -9.46 -14.95
C GLU A 171 -4.29 -9.54 -14.94
N LEU A 172 -3.70 -9.96 -13.81
CA LEU A 172 -2.25 -10.19 -13.68
C LEU A 172 -1.78 -11.40 -14.51
N ALA A 173 -2.53 -12.51 -14.50
CA ALA A 173 -2.19 -13.71 -15.25
C ALA A 173 -2.23 -13.46 -16.77
N ALA A 174 -3.20 -12.66 -17.22
CA ALA A 174 -3.35 -12.24 -18.61
C ALA A 174 -2.38 -11.13 -19.04
N GLY A 175 -1.62 -10.54 -18.10
CA GLY A 175 -0.71 -9.44 -18.40
C GLY A 175 -1.39 -8.12 -18.75
N ARG A 176 -2.67 -7.95 -18.40
CA ARG A 176 -3.44 -6.69 -18.59
C ARG A 176 -3.27 -5.71 -17.43
N ALA A 177 -2.75 -6.20 -16.31
CA ALA A 177 -2.37 -5.40 -15.16
C ALA A 177 -1.01 -5.83 -14.62
N LEU A 178 -0.41 -4.96 -13.81
CA LEU A 178 0.81 -5.23 -13.05
C LEU A 178 0.68 -4.73 -11.62
N LEU A 179 1.38 -5.39 -10.70
CA LEU A 179 1.40 -5.10 -9.27
C LEU A 179 2.89 -4.94 -8.86
N PRO A 180 3.41 -3.70 -8.79
CA PRO A 180 4.83 -3.44 -8.58
C PRO A 180 5.17 -3.64 -7.10
N ALA A 181 5.65 -4.83 -6.77
CA ALA A 181 5.74 -5.29 -5.39
C ALA A 181 7.05 -6.05 -5.14
N ASN A 182 8.18 -5.38 -5.34
CA ASN A 182 9.52 -5.93 -5.10
C ASN A 182 9.60 -6.55 -3.69
N ILE A 183 10.19 -7.75 -3.60
CA ILE A 183 10.39 -8.49 -2.35
C ILE A 183 11.33 -7.77 -1.37
N ASN A 184 12.15 -6.84 -1.87
CA ASN A 184 13.04 -6.00 -1.06
C ASN A 184 12.44 -4.64 -0.68
N HIS A 185 11.16 -4.40 -1.00
CA HIS A 185 10.41 -3.20 -0.58
C HIS A 185 9.17 -3.60 0.23
N PRO A 186 9.36 -4.23 1.41
CA PRO A 186 8.24 -4.71 2.23
C PRO A 186 7.46 -3.62 2.95
N GLU A 187 7.96 -2.38 2.97
CA GLU A 187 7.29 -1.21 3.54
C GLU A 187 6.17 -0.70 2.62
N ALA A 188 6.19 -1.07 1.34
CA ALA A 188 5.24 -0.59 0.35
C ALA A 188 3.82 -1.12 0.62
N GLU A 189 2.84 -0.24 0.65
CA GLU A 189 1.42 -0.63 0.57
C GLU A 189 1.10 -1.04 -0.89
N PRO A 190 0.61 -2.28 -1.14
CA PRO A 190 0.32 -2.73 -2.50
C PRO A 190 -0.67 -1.85 -3.26
N MET A 191 -0.43 -1.70 -4.56
CA MET A 191 -1.30 -1.03 -5.51
C MET A 191 -1.22 -1.73 -6.89
N ILE A 192 -2.26 -1.57 -7.71
CA ILE A 192 -2.35 -2.20 -9.03
C ILE A 192 -2.47 -1.17 -10.14
N ILE A 193 -1.81 -1.45 -11.26
CA ILE A 193 -1.83 -0.63 -12.47
C ILE A 193 -2.39 -1.48 -13.60
N GLY A 194 -3.48 -1.03 -14.21
CA GLY A 194 -4.11 -1.70 -15.35
C GLY A 194 -5.33 -0.92 -15.82
N ARG A 195 -5.79 -1.21 -17.03
CA ARG A 195 -6.88 -0.45 -17.67
C ARG A 195 -8.23 -0.57 -16.94
N ASN A 196 -8.46 -1.67 -16.25
CA ASN A 196 -9.71 -1.98 -15.56
C ASN A 196 -9.72 -1.53 -14.08
N PHE A 197 -8.75 -0.71 -13.68
CA PHE A 197 -8.58 -0.20 -12.32
C PHE A 197 -8.61 1.34 -12.33
N LEU A 198 -8.65 1.96 -11.15
CA LEU A 198 -8.55 3.42 -11.04
C LEU A 198 -7.28 3.92 -11.76
N VAL A 199 -7.36 5.07 -12.44
CA VAL A 199 -6.18 5.68 -13.05
C VAL A 199 -5.18 6.04 -11.96
N LYS A 200 -3.91 5.64 -12.16
CA LYS A 200 -2.82 5.89 -11.21
C LYS A 200 -1.94 7.02 -11.73
N ILE A 201 -1.44 7.86 -10.82
CA ILE A 201 -0.58 9.01 -11.11
C ILE A 201 0.79 8.74 -10.49
N ASN A 202 1.85 9.17 -11.17
CA ASN A 202 3.23 9.09 -10.69
C ASN A 202 3.82 10.50 -10.54
N THR A 203 4.56 10.73 -9.45
CA THR A 203 5.29 11.98 -9.20
C THR A 203 6.78 11.69 -9.24
N ASN A 204 7.52 12.40 -10.09
CA ASN A 204 8.97 12.24 -10.19
C ASN A 204 9.67 13.07 -9.09
N ILE A 205 10.61 12.46 -8.38
CA ILE A 205 11.47 13.09 -7.39
C ILE A 205 12.93 12.70 -7.66
N GLY A 206 13.88 13.54 -7.29
CA GLY A 206 15.32 13.26 -7.41
C GLY A 206 16.15 14.54 -7.27
N ASN A 207 17.36 14.41 -6.73
CA ASN A 207 18.32 15.52 -6.70
C ASN A 207 19.09 15.54 -8.03
N SER A 208 19.15 16.69 -8.70
CA SER A 208 20.11 16.92 -9.77
C SER A 208 21.47 17.29 -9.15
N ALA A 209 22.56 17.04 -9.88
CA ALA A 209 23.92 17.39 -9.43
C ALA A 209 24.12 18.90 -9.19
N THR A 210 23.16 19.75 -9.60
CA THR A 210 23.31 21.20 -9.63
C THR A 210 22.42 21.95 -8.65
N THR A 211 21.47 21.33 -7.96
CA THR A 211 20.62 22.05 -7.00
C THR A 211 19.99 21.13 -5.96
N SER A 212 20.37 21.32 -4.70
CA SER A 212 19.54 21.00 -3.55
C SER A 212 19.07 22.34 -2.98
N GLY A 213 17.77 22.63 -3.17
CA GLY A 213 17.10 23.75 -2.50
C GLY A 213 16.75 23.40 -1.06
#